data_AF-A0A2R3N1I4-F1
#
_entry.id   AF-A0A2R3N1I4-F1
#
_cell.length_a   1.000
_cell.length_b   1.000
_cell.length_c   1.000
_cell.angle_alpha   90.00
_cell.angle_beta   90.00
_cell.angle_gamma   90.00
#
_symmetry.space_group_name_H-M   'P 1'
#
loop_
_entity.id
_entity.type
_entity.pdbx_description
1 polymer ?
#
loop_
_entity_poly.entity_id
_entity_poly.type
_entity_poly.pdbx_seq_one_letter_code
_entity_poly.pdbx_strand_id
1 'polypeptide(L)'
;MVSSKDIAEVLGKRHDNLLRAIRKYCEALGGSAESHFIPQGEGKKPTYEVTLAGCELIAGRMVGQAGDIFRAWYKNKFDIPEEVAPVPVVDEKLFTVAEIAEQLRVSERSVYRNIQMGKLEAVEKEILVPTVKKFVTPEALEKFKAEKEGC
;
A
#
# COMPACT_ATOMS: atom_id res chain seq x y z
N MET A 1 2.74 -6.75 26.27
CA MET A 1 3.69 -5.63 26.05
C MET A 1 4.83 -6.14 25.21
N VAL A 2 5.51 -5.26 24.48
CA VAL A 2 6.56 -5.64 23.52
C VAL A 2 7.84 -4.87 23.83
N SER A 3 9.00 -5.50 23.66
CA SER A 3 10.28 -4.81 23.85
C SER A 3 10.60 -3.89 22.68
N SER A 4 11.16 -2.72 22.97
CA SER A 4 11.78 -1.85 21.98
C SER A 4 12.91 -2.50 21.17
N LYS A 5 13.48 -3.62 21.63
CA LYS A 5 14.43 -4.42 20.82
C LYS A 5 13.73 -5.15 19.68
N ASP A 6 12.63 -5.83 19.99
CA ASP A 6 11.82 -6.57 19.01
C ASP A 6 11.28 -5.62 17.93
N ILE A 7 10.80 -4.44 18.35
CA ILE A 7 10.33 -3.40 17.43
C ILE A 7 11.45 -2.93 16.49
N ALA A 8 12.67 -2.77 17.01
CA ALA A 8 13.80 -2.35 16.19
C ALA A 8 14.18 -3.41 15.14
N GLU A 9 14.12 -4.69 15.51
CA GLU A 9 14.39 -5.82 14.63
C GLU A 9 13.36 -5.91 13.49
N VAL A 10 12.07 -5.83 13.81
CA VAL A 10 10.97 -5.86 12.82
C VAL A 10 11.04 -4.69 11.86
N LEU A 11 11.38 -3.51 12.37
CA LEU A 11 11.52 -2.31 11.55
C LEU A 11 12.83 -2.27 10.75
N GLY A 12 13.75 -3.22 10.96
CA GLY A 12 15.07 -3.22 10.35
C GLY A 12 15.90 -1.98 10.70
N LYS A 13 15.65 -1.36 11.86
CA LYS A 13 16.29 -0.10 12.28
C LYS A 13 17.23 -0.37 13.46
N ARG A 14 18.30 0.43 13.54
CA ARG A 14 19.16 0.43 14.74
C ARG A 14 18.32 0.76 15.97
N HIS A 15 18.50 -0.02 17.03
CA HIS A 15 17.82 0.20 18.31
C HIS A 15 18.04 1.63 18.84
N ASP A 16 19.26 2.17 18.71
CA ASP A 16 19.57 3.56 19.11
C ASP A 16 18.69 4.61 18.39
N ASN A 17 18.34 4.37 17.13
CA ASN A 17 17.49 5.28 16.36
C ASN A 17 16.03 5.21 16.83
N LEU A 18 15.56 4.00 17.16
CA LEU A 18 14.23 3.82 17.73
C LEU A 18 14.12 4.48 19.11
N LEU A 19 15.12 4.33 19.99
CA LEU A 19 15.14 4.99 21.30
C LEU A 19 15.07 6.51 21.18
N ARG A 20 15.78 7.11 20.20
CA ARG A 20 15.68 8.55 19.93
C ARG A 20 14.28 8.96 19.48
N ALA A 21 13.63 8.14 18.65
CA ALA A 21 12.26 8.40 18.21
C ALA A 21 11.27 8.31 19.38
N ILE A 22 11.39 7.27 20.22
CA ILE A 22 10.55 7.08 21.42
C ILE A 22 10.67 8.28 22.35
N ARG A 23 11.88 8.79 22.61
CA ARG A 23 12.07 9.99 23.44
C ARG A 23 11.33 11.21 22.89
N LYS A 24 11.40 11.43 21.57
CA LYS A 24 10.63 12.51 20.91
C LYS A 24 9.13 12.29 21.03
N TYR A 25 8.67 11.03 20.97
CA TYR A 25 7.26 10.72 21.17
C TYR A 25 6.84 10.98 22.62
N CYS A 26 7.67 10.62 23.59
CA CYS A 26 7.43 10.96 24.99
C CYS A 26 7.33 12.48 25.20
N GLU A 27 8.23 13.25 24.60
CA GLU A 27 8.20 14.73 24.64
C GLU A 27 6.90 15.28 24.01
N ALA A 28 6.44 14.70 22.90
CA ALA A 28 5.20 15.12 22.23
C ALA A 28 3.92 14.70 22.99
N LEU A 29 3.96 13.58 23.71
CA LEU A 29 2.84 13.06 24.52
C LEU A 29 2.76 13.73 25.91
N GLY A 30 3.86 14.32 26.39
CA GLY A 30 3.94 14.90 27.73
C GLY A 30 3.61 13.87 28.81
N GLY A 31 2.68 14.19 29.71
CA GLY A 31 2.29 13.32 30.83
C GLY A 31 1.64 11.99 30.42
N SER A 32 1.21 11.83 29.17
CA SER A 32 0.66 10.56 28.67
C SER A 32 1.73 9.61 28.13
N ALA A 33 3.01 9.97 28.17
CA ALA A 33 4.09 9.14 27.65
C ALA A 33 4.22 7.80 28.37
N GLU A 34 4.01 7.78 29.69
CA GLU A 34 4.20 6.60 30.54
C GLU A 34 3.19 5.47 30.26
N SER A 35 2.01 5.79 29.72
CA SER A 35 1.02 4.77 29.31
C SER A 35 1.35 4.12 27.97
N HIS A 36 2.23 4.73 27.17
CA HIS A 36 2.62 4.26 25.84
C HIS A 36 4.00 3.59 25.87
N PHE A 37 4.93 4.17 26.62
CA PHE A 37 6.33 3.79 26.67
C PHE A 37 6.78 3.70 28.14
N ILE A 38 6.96 2.48 28.62
CA ILE A 38 7.41 2.19 29.98
C ILE A 38 8.93 2.03 29.94
N PRO A 39 9.72 2.91 30.58
CA PRO A 39 11.16 2.74 30.65
C PRO A 39 11.51 1.51 31.48
N GLN A 40 12.26 0.59 30.89
CA GLN A 40 12.80 -0.62 31.49
C GLN A 40 14.33 -0.51 31.51
N GLY A 41 14.90 -0.48 32.70
CA GLY A 41 16.35 -0.56 32.92
C GLY A 41 16.94 0.70 33.55
N GLU A 42 17.59 0.50 34.69
CA GLU A 42 18.49 1.48 35.31
C GLU A 42 19.89 1.32 34.70
N GLY A 43 20.33 2.26 33.85
CA GLY A 43 21.69 2.23 33.31
C GLY A 43 21.94 3.01 32.01
N LYS A 44 23.11 2.77 31.38
CA LYS A 44 23.61 3.50 30.20
C LYS A 44 22.84 3.26 28.89
N LYS A 45 21.95 2.26 28.84
CA LYS A 45 21.10 1.93 27.68
C LYS A 45 19.68 1.61 28.15
N PRO A 46 18.84 2.62 28.43
CA PRO A 46 17.46 2.37 28.82
C PRO A 46 16.74 1.67 27.68
N THR A 47 16.11 0.54 27.98
CA THR A 47 15.15 -0.11 27.08
C THR A 47 13.76 0.41 27.39
N TYR A 48 12.83 0.30 26.45
CA TYR A 48 11.42 0.58 26.68
C TYR A 48 10.59 -0.66 26.44
N GLU A 49 9.59 -0.86 27.29
CA GLU A 49 8.41 -1.68 27.02
C GLU A 49 7.36 -0.80 26.36
N VAL A 50 6.84 -1.26 25.24
CA VAL A 50 5.86 -0.55 24.43
C VAL A 50 4.52 -1.26 24.58
N THR A 51 3.48 -0.48 24.91
CA THR A 51 2.11 -0.97 24.99
C THR A 51 1.47 -1.04 23.60
N LEU A 52 0.28 -1.62 23.50
CA LEU A 52 -0.46 -1.63 22.24
C LEU A 52 -0.65 -0.20 21.68
N ALA A 53 -1.08 0.74 22.52
CA ALA A 53 -1.24 2.14 22.14
C ALA A 53 0.09 2.78 21.68
N GLY A 54 1.21 2.42 22.31
CA GLY A 54 2.54 2.85 21.87
C GLY A 54 2.91 2.30 20.48
N CYS A 55 2.58 1.04 20.19
CA CYS A 55 2.78 0.44 18.87
C CYS A 55 1.89 1.12 17.81
N GLU A 56 0.63 1.38 18.12
CA GLU A 56 -0.30 2.12 17.23
C GLU A 56 0.21 3.52 16.92
N LEU A 57 0.74 4.23 17.93
CA LEU A 57 1.33 5.56 17.75
C LEU A 57 2.56 5.52 16.84
N ILE A 58 3.47 4.57 17.06
CA ILE A 58 4.64 4.38 16.18
C ILE A 58 4.19 4.08 14.75
N ALA A 59 3.22 3.17 14.60
CA ALA A 59 2.68 2.80 13.30
C ALA A 59 1.99 3.97 12.59
N GLY A 60 1.23 4.80 13.30
CA GLY A 60 0.57 5.99 12.75
C GLY A 60 1.55 7.06 12.23
N ARG A 61 2.78 7.08 12.75
CA ARG A 61 3.87 7.97 12.28
C ARG A 61 4.66 7.38 11.12
N MET A 62 4.43 6.12 10.78
CA MET A 62 5.10 5.43 9.68
C MET A 62 4.15 5.32 8.48
N VAL A 63 4.64 5.75 7.32
CA VAL A 63 3.92 5.67 6.04
C VAL A 63 4.65 4.69 5.12
N GLY A 64 3.88 3.90 4.39
CA GLY A 64 4.37 2.91 3.43
C GLY A 64 4.55 1.50 4.01
N GLN A 65 5.11 0.61 3.19
CA GLN A 65 5.17 -0.85 3.43
C GLN A 65 5.77 -1.23 4.80
N ALA A 66 6.78 -0.49 5.27
CA ALA A 66 7.38 -0.75 6.58
C ALA A 66 6.40 -0.52 7.75
N GLY A 67 5.47 0.43 7.62
CA GLY A 67 4.41 0.66 8.61
C GLY A 67 3.37 -0.46 8.59
N ASP A 68 3.03 -0.98 7.41
CA ASP A 68 2.05 -2.06 7.26
C ASP A 68 2.57 -3.38 7.81
N ILE A 69 3.83 -3.72 7.53
CA ILE A 69 4.50 -4.89 8.13
C ILE A 69 4.52 -4.77 9.65
N PHE A 70 4.82 -3.59 10.19
CA PHE A 70 4.83 -3.37 11.63
C PHE A 70 3.44 -3.52 12.25
N ARG A 71 2.38 -3.01 11.60
CA ARG A 71 0.98 -3.17 12.03
C ARG A 71 0.56 -4.63 12.11
N ALA A 72 0.82 -5.39 11.06
CA ALA A 72 0.55 -6.83 11.04
C ALA A 72 1.30 -7.56 12.16
N TRP A 73 2.58 -7.19 12.37
CA TRP A 73 3.42 -7.82 13.38
C TRP A 73 2.93 -7.58 14.81
N TYR A 74 2.65 -6.33 15.21
CA TYR A 74 2.23 -6.07 16.59
C TYR A 74 0.81 -6.62 16.84
N LYS A 75 -0.11 -6.56 15.86
CA LYS A 75 -1.44 -7.17 16.01
C LYS A 75 -1.35 -8.67 16.32
N ASN A 76 -0.50 -9.39 15.59
CA ASN A 76 -0.23 -10.81 15.85
C ASN A 76 0.43 -11.02 17.23
N LYS A 77 1.42 -10.19 17.59
CA LYS A 77 2.11 -10.28 18.90
C LYS A 77 1.20 -10.05 20.10
N PHE A 78 0.15 -9.25 19.95
CA PHE A 78 -0.81 -8.95 21.01
C PHE A 78 -2.08 -9.82 20.93
N ASP A 79 -2.12 -10.80 20.03
CA ASP A 79 -3.30 -11.67 19.76
C ASP A 79 -4.58 -10.86 19.54
N ILE A 80 -4.43 -9.70 18.90
CA ILE A 80 -5.56 -8.84 18.57
C ILE A 80 -6.14 -9.43 17.30
N PRO A 81 -7.39 -9.92 17.32
CA PRO A 81 -8.04 -10.38 16.11
C PRO A 81 -7.94 -9.23 15.12
N GLU A 82 -7.44 -9.53 13.93
CA GLU A 82 -7.38 -8.57 12.85
C GLU A 82 -8.81 -8.11 12.59
N GLU A 83 -9.21 -7.00 13.21
CA GLU A 83 -10.34 -6.25 12.72
C GLU A 83 -9.89 -5.87 11.33
N VAL A 84 -10.46 -6.57 10.36
CA VAL A 84 -10.26 -6.40 8.93
C VAL A 84 -10.75 -4.99 8.65
N ALA A 85 -9.91 -4.00 8.97
CA ALA A 85 -10.07 -2.66 8.47
C ALA A 85 -10.10 -2.86 6.96
N PRO A 86 -11.18 -2.44 6.28
CA PRO A 86 -11.29 -2.66 4.85
C PRO A 86 -10.07 -1.98 4.24
N VAL A 87 -9.17 -2.80 3.72
CA VAL A 87 -8.20 -2.34 2.74
C VAL A 87 -9.03 -1.66 1.65
N PRO A 88 -8.87 -0.36 1.35
CA PRO A 88 -9.42 0.17 0.13
C PRO A 88 -8.46 -0.24 -0.99
N VAL A 89 -8.30 -1.55 -1.22
CA VAL A 89 -8.12 -2.03 -2.60
C VAL A 89 -9.50 -2.09 -3.18
N VAL A 90 -9.99 -0.91 -3.57
CA VAL A 90 -10.94 -0.88 -4.66
C VAL A 90 -10.10 -1.26 -5.87
N ASP A 91 -10.12 -2.53 -6.24
CA ASP A 91 -10.07 -2.90 -7.65
C ASP A 91 -11.31 -2.25 -8.29
N GLU A 92 -11.28 -0.93 -8.43
CA GLU A 92 -12.18 -0.23 -9.32
C GLU A 92 -11.85 -0.81 -10.69
N LYS A 93 -12.65 -1.78 -11.13
CA LYS A 93 -12.77 -2.11 -12.54
C LYS A 93 -13.11 -0.79 -13.24
N LEU A 94 -12.07 -0.11 -13.70
CA LEU A 94 -12.17 1.09 -14.50
C LEU A 94 -12.68 0.62 -15.85
N PHE A 95 -13.95 0.90 -16.09
CA PHE A 95 -14.56 0.65 -17.39
C PHE A 95 -14.19 1.80 -18.32
N THR A 96 -13.75 1.44 -19.51
CA THR A 96 -13.58 2.40 -20.61
C THR A 96 -14.95 2.91 -21.08
N VAL A 97 -14.96 4.04 -21.77
CA VAL A 97 -16.20 4.63 -22.32
C VAL A 97 -16.94 3.64 -23.25
N ALA A 98 -16.19 2.81 -23.98
CA ALA A 98 -16.73 1.77 -24.85
C ALA A 98 -17.45 0.65 -24.07
N GLU A 99 -16.85 0.19 -22.98
CA GLU A 99 -17.47 -0.84 -22.12
C GLU A 99 -18.74 -0.31 -21.44
N ILE A 100 -18.72 0.94 -20.97
CA ILE A 100 -19.91 1.59 -20.38
C ILE A 100 -21.01 1.74 -21.44
N ALA A 101 -20.66 2.09 -22.68
CA ALA A 101 -21.59 2.22 -23.79
C ALA A 101 -22.28 0.88 -24.11
N GLU A 102 -21.52 -0.22 -24.15
CA GLU A 102 -22.04 -1.57 -24.36
C GLU A 102 -22.96 -2.02 -23.21
N GLN A 103 -22.52 -1.81 -21.96
CA GLN A 103 -23.26 -2.20 -20.76
C GLN A 103 -24.58 -1.45 -20.62
N LEU A 104 -24.59 -0.15 -20.94
CA LEU A 104 -25.79 0.68 -20.89
C LEU A 104 -26.60 0.62 -22.20
N ARG A 105 -26.12 -0.09 -23.23
CA ARG A 105 -26.70 -0.13 -24.58
C ARG A 105 -26.98 1.26 -25.17
N VAL A 106 -26.09 2.21 -24.88
CA VAL A 106 -26.15 3.59 -25.40
C VAL A 106 -24.94 3.87 -26.28
N SER A 107 -25.00 4.92 -27.10
CA SER A 107 -23.82 5.35 -27.84
C SER A 107 -22.78 6.01 -26.92
N GLU A 108 -21.50 5.88 -27.27
CA GLU A 108 -20.39 6.54 -26.56
C GLU A 108 -20.61 8.06 -26.42
N ARG A 109 -21.19 8.70 -27.45
CA ARG A 109 -21.62 10.11 -27.40
C ARG A 109 -22.55 10.43 -26.23
N SER A 110 -23.46 9.51 -25.92
CA SER A 110 -24.39 9.66 -24.79
C SER A 110 -23.64 9.54 -23.45
N VAL A 111 -22.65 8.65 -23.36
CA VAL A 111 -21.78 8.50 -22.19
C VAL A 111 -20.98 9.79 -21.95
N TYR A 112 -20.30 10.32 -22.97
CA TYR A 112 -19.58 11.61 -22.88
C TYR A 112 -20.50 12.76 -22.46
N ARG A 113 -21.71 12.83 -23.03
CA ARG A 113 -22.69 13.85 -22.67
C ARG A 113 -23.10 13.73 -21.19
N ASN A 114 -23.29 12.52 -20.69
CA ASN A 114 -23.63 12.28 -19.28
C ASN A 114 -22.47 12.64 -18.34
N ILE A 115 -21.22 12.42 -18.75
CA ILE A 115 -20.02 12.86 -18.03
C ILE A 115 -19.96 14.39 -17.98
N GLN A 116 -20.13 15.06 -19.12
CA GLN A 116 -20.15 16.53 -19.21
C GLN A 116 -21.31 17.17 -18.43
N MET A 117 -22.45 16.50 -18.36
CA MET A 117 -23.61 16.93 -17.57
C MET A 117 -23.45 16.64 -16.07
N GLY A 118 -22.34 16.05 -15.62
CA GLY A 118 -22.10 15.71 -14.22
C GLY A 118 -22.99 14.57 -13.69
N LYS A 119 -23.68 13.84 -14.58
CA LYS A 119 -24.50 12.67 -14.22
C LYS A 119 -23.66 11.40 -14.06
N LEU A 120 -22.44 11.40 -14.59
CA LEU A 120 -21.44 10.34 -14.45
C LEU A 120 -20.12 10.98 -14.05
N GLU A 121 -19.61 10.61 -12.88
CA GLU A 121 -18.28 11.03 -12.44
C GLU A 121 -17.23 10.20 -13.19
N ALA A 122 -16.36 10.88 -13.93
CA ALA A 122 -15.25 10.25 -14.65
C ALA A 122 -13.93 10.65 -13.99
N VAL A 123 -13.07 9.66 -13.73
CA VAL A 123 -11.72 9.89 -13.23
C VAL A 123 -10.76 9.76 -14.41
N GLU A 124 -10.11 10.86 -14.78
CA GLU A 124 -9.06 10.86 -15.80
C GLU A 124 -7.77 10.30 -15.20
N LYS A 125 -7.28 9.17 -15.72
CA LYS A 125 -5.99 8.58 -15.38
C LYS A 125 -5.16 8.42 -16.65
N GLU A 126 -3.93 8.93 -16.65
CA GLU A 126 -2.97 8.63 -17.71
C GLU A 126 -2.47 7.19 -17.55
N ILE A 127 -2.99 6.29 -18.38
CA ILE A 127 -2.56 4.89 -18.39
C ILE A 127 -1.49 4.74 -19.48
N LEU A 128 -0.26 4.42 -19.08
CA LEU A 128 0.82 4.07 -19.99
C LEU A 128 0.59 2.65 -20.51
N VAL A 129 -0.10 2.52 -21.65
CA VAL A 129 -0.41 1.23 -22.27
C VAL A 129 0.92 0.54 -22.63
N PRO A 130 1.23 -0.66 -22.09
CA PRO A 130 2.40 -1.41 -22.54
C PRO A 130 2.23 -1.74 -24.01
N THR A 131 3.00 -1.10 -24.88
CA THR A 131 2.89 -1.29 -26.33
C THR A 131 3.44 -2.67 -26.69
N VAL A 132 2.55 -3.66 -26.84
CA VAL A 132 2.95 -5.01 -27.26
C VAL A 132 3.33 -4.97 -28.74
N LYS A 133 4.63 -4.85 -29.02
CA LYS A 133 5.16 -5.01 -30.38
C LYS A 133 5.22 -6.50 -30.70
N LYS A 134 4.42 -6.92 -31.69
CA LYS A 134 4.49 -8.29 -32.22
C LYS A 134 5.71 -8.40 -33.12
N PHE A 135 6.68 -9.20 -32.70
CA PHE A 135 7.85 -9.53 -33.53
C PHE A 135 7.55 -10.82 -34.27
N VAL A 136 7.75 -10.80 -35.59
CA VAL A 136 7.70 -12.00 -36.42
C VAL A 136 9.13 -12.51 -36.55
N THR A 137 9.34 -13.79 -36.28
CA THR A 137 10.66 -14.42 -36.48
C THR A 137 10.96 -14.54 -37.97
N PRO A 138 12.24 -14.41 -38.38
CA PRO A 138 12.62 -14.50 -39.80
C PRO A 138 12.19 -15.82 -40.45
N GLU A 139 12.23 -16.94 -39.70
CA GLU A 139 11.76 -18.25 -40.18
C GLU A 139 10.26 -18.28 -40.51
N ALA A 140 9.43 -17.58 -39.73
CA ALA A 140 7.99 -17.51 -39.98
C ALA A 140 7.67 -16.63 -41.21
N LEU A 141 8.49 -15.59 -41.44
CA LEU A 141 8.40 -14.76 -42.64
C LEU A 141 8.79 -15.52 -43.90
N GLU A 142 9.85 -16.34 -43.84
CA GLU A 142 10.29 -17.17 -44.97
C GLU A 142 9.29 -18.27 -45.31
N LYS A 143 8.71 -18.93 -44.31
CA LYS A 143 7.63 -19.91 -44.54
C LYS A 143 6.41 -19.26 -45.21
N PHE A 144 6.00 -18.07 -44.76
CA PHE A 144 4.90 -17.33 -45.37
C PHE A 144 5.21 -16.88 -46.81
N LYS A 145 6.47 -16.52 -47.11
CA LYS A 145 6.90 -16.16 -48.47
C LYS A 145 6.96 -17.38 -49.39
N ALA A 146 7.53 -18.49 -48.92
CA ALA A 146 7.59 -19.74 -49.69
C ALA A 146 6.19 -20.29 -50.02
N GLU A 147 5.24 -20.13 -49.09
CA GLU A 147 3.84 -20.53 -49.31
C GLU A 147 3.08 -19.57 -50.25
N LYS A 148 3.53 -18.30 -50.35
CA LYS A 148 2.98 -17.30 -51.29
C LYS A 148 3.57 -17.39 -52.70
N GLU A 149 4.82 -17.84 -52.85
CA GLU A 149 5.51 -17.99 -54.14
C GLU A 149 5.29 -19.37 -54.80
N GLY A 150 4.53 -20.26 -54.14
CA GLY A 150 4.16 -21.58 -54.65
C GLY A 150 2.81 -21.66 -55.38
N CYS A 151 2.23 -20.52 -55.80
CA CYS A 151 0.99 -20.46 -56.60
C CYS A 151 1.25 -19.88 -58.00
#